data_AF-A0AAF0PR71-F1
#
_entry.id   AF-A0AAF0PR71-F1
#
_cell.length_a   1.000
_cell.length_b   1.000
_cell.length_c   1.000
_cell.angle_alpha   90.00
_cell.angle_beta   90.00
_cell.angle_gamma   90.00
#
_symmetry.space_group_name_H-M   'P 1'
#
loop_
_entity.id
_entity.type
_entity.pdbx_description
1 polymer ?
#
loop_
_entity_poly.entity_id
_entity_poly.type
_entity_poly.pdbx_seq_one_letter_code
_entity_poly.pdbx_strand_id
1 'polypeptide(L)'
;MPNATELSEAGVSFNGGDTTSLFDITFENGLMKIPYFEAFGYTKTFLRNFIAYEQQSYDVLPTYFSDYVTFMDHLIDSEKDVNLLRQKGIIEN
;
A
#
# COMPACT_ATOMS: atom_id res chain seq x y z
N MET A 1 4.06 -10.32 6.69
CA MET A 1 3.93 -10.44 5.23
C MET A 1 5.30 -10.19 4.61
N PRO A 2 5.72 -10.90 3.55
CA PRO A 2 6.99 -10.61 2.86
C PRO A 2 6.95 -9.24 2.17
N ASN A 3 8.11 -8.62 1.97
CA ASN A 3 8.21 -7.33 1.26
C ASN A 3 8.06 -7.50 -0.26
N ALA A 4 7.99 -6.39 -1.01
CA ALA A 4 7.77 -6.42 -2.45
C ALA A 4 8.86 -7.21 -3.20
N THR A 5 10.13 -7.09 -2.78
CA THR A 5 11.25 -7.81 -3.37
C THR A 5 11.11 -9.31 -3.16
N GLU A 6 10.87 -9.76 -1.93
CA GLU A 6 10.68 -11.18 -1.61
C GLU A 6 9.48 -11.79 -2.35
N LEU A 7 8.39 -11.04 -2.46
CA LEU A 7 7.22 -11.45 -3.26
C LEU A 7 7.57 -11.58 -4.73
N SER A 8 8.33 -10.63 -5.28
CA SER A 8 8.78 -10.68 -6.68
C SER A 8 9.70 -11.87 -6.94
N GLU A 9 10.61 -12.18 -6.02
CA GLU A 9 11.49 -13.35 -6.09
C GLU A 9 10.71 -14.67 -5.99
N ALA A 10 9.60 -14.68 -5.26
CA ALA A 10 8.66 -15.80 -5.17
C ALA A 10 7.72 -15.93 -6.39
N GLY A 11 7.84 -15.04 -7.40
CA GLY A 11 7.06 -15.09 -8.64
C GLY A 11 5.82 -14.19 -8.69
N VAL A 12 5.62 -13.33 -7.70
CA VAL A 12 4.54 -12.33 -7.73
C VAL A 12 4.91 -11.19 -8.68
N SER A 13 4.02 -10.89 -9.62
CA SER A 13 4.13 -9.71 -10.47
C SER A 13 3.39 -8.53 -9.85
N PHE A 14 3.86 -7.32 -10.11
CA PHE A 14 3.27 -6.08 -9.62
C PHE A 14 2.85 -5.20 -10.80
N ASN A 15 1.73 -4.50 -10.65
CA ASN A 15 1.26 -3.50 -11.60
C ASN A 15 0.44 -2.41 -10.91
N GLY A 16 0.43 -1.21 -11.49
CA GLY A 16 -0.51 -0.16 -11.12
C GLY A 16 -1.97 -0.60 -11.32
N GLY A 17 -2.79 -0.40 -10.30
CA GLY A 17 -4.24 -0.58 -10.32
C GLY A 17 -5.00 0.67 -10.75
N ASP A 18 -6.33 0.58 -10.72
CA ASP A 18 -7.20 1.76 -10.86
C ASP A 18 -7.01 2.71 -9.67
N THR A 19 -7.13 4.02 -9.89
CA THR A 19 -6.92 5.06 -8.88
C THR A 19 -8.22 5.55 -8.25
N THR A 20 -9.34 4.88 -8.54
CA THR A 20 -10.66 5.22 -7.99
C THR A 20 -10.75 5.06 -6.47
N SER A 21 -9.93 4.19 -5.86
CA SER A 21 -9.82 4.00 -4.42
C SER A 21 -8.40 3.66 -4.01
N LEU A 22 -7.92 4.24 -2.90
CA LEU A 22 -6.63 3.90 -2.30
C LEU A 22 -6.53 2.42 -1.88
N PHE A 23 -7.68 1.82 -1.58
CA PHE A 23 -7.77 0.49 -0.98
C PHE A 23 -8.07 -0.61 -2.01
N ASP A 24 -8.14 -0.29 -3.31
CA ASP A 24 -8.46 -1.26 -4.37
C ASP A 24 -7.24 -2.14 -4.74
N ILE A 25 -6.75 -2.87 -3.74
CA ILE A 25 -5.62 -3.79 -3.85
C ILE A 25 -6.16 -5.18 -4.18
N THR A 26 -5.72 -5.76 -5.29
CA THR A 26 -6.15 -7.10 -5.71
C THR A 26 -4.96 -8.01 -5.95
N PHE A 27 -5.14 -9.31 -5.66
CA PHE A 27 -4.16 -10.34 -5.96
C PHE A 27 -4.84 -11.50 -6.68
N GLU A 28 -4.56 -11.63 -7.97
CA GLU A 28 -5.19 -12.63 -8.82
C GLU A 28 -4.15 -13.25 -9.76
N ASN A 29 -4.10 -14.59 -9.81
CA ASN A 29 -3.20 -15.33 -10.71
C ASN A 29 -1.72 -14.90 -10.62
N GLY A 30 -1.24 -14.59 -9.41
CA GLY A 30 0.15 -14.16 -9.19
C GLY A 30 0.43 -12.70 -9.54
N LEU A 31 -0.59 -11.93 -9.93
CA LEU A 31 -0.48 -10.49 -10.17
C LEU A 31 -1.10 -9.72 -9.00
N MET A 32 -0.27 -8.94 -8.31
CA MET A 32 -0.69 -7.95 -7.33
C MET A 32 -0.88 -6.59 -8.01
N LYS A 33 -2.11 -6.07 -7.99
CA LYS A 33 -2.43 -4.71 -8.43
C LYS A 33 -2.58 -3.82 -7.22
N ILE A 34 -1.87 -2.70 -7.24
CA ILE A 34 -1.91 -1.71 -6.17
C ILE A 34 -2.21 -0.37 -6.83
N PRO A 35 -3.23 0.38 -6.35
CA PRO A 35 -3.49 1.72 -6.84
C PRO A 35 -2.25 2.60 -6.77
N TYR A 36 -2.06 3.44 -7.77
CA TYR A 36 -1.00 4.44 -7.73
C TYR A 36 -1.18 5.34 -6.50
N PHE A 37 -0.10 5.55 -5.75
CA PHE A 37 -0.10 6.38 -4.56
C PHE A 37 1.03 7.40 -4.60
N GLU A 38 0.66 8.66 -4.48
CA GLU A 38 1.59 9.78 -4.42
C GLU A 38 1.87 10.18 -2.97
N ALA A 39 3.13 10.02 -2.57
CA ALA A 39 3.57 10.25 -1.20
C ALA A 39 3.90 11.73 -0.94
N PHE A 40 2.91 12.61 -1.08
CA PHE A 40 3.08 14.03 -0.72
C PHE A 40 3.36 14.22 0.78
N GLY A 41 3.96 15.37 1.12
CA GLY A 41 4.27 15.72 2.51
C GLY A 41 3.06 15.72 3.45
N TYR A 42 1.84 16.00 2.94
CA TYR A 42 0.62 15.97 3.72
C TYR A 42 0.04 14.55 3.90
N THR A 43 0.42 13.60 3.06
CA THR A 43 -0.18 12.25 3.05
C THR A 43 0.09 11.50 4.35
N LYS A 44 1.28 11.68 4.93
CA LYS A 44 1.61 11.13 6.26
C LYS A 44 0.71 11.68 7.36
N THR A 45 0.46 12.99 7.35
CA THR A 45 -0.40 13.66 8.33
C THR A 45 -1.85 13.23 8.14
N PHE A 46 -2.30 13.14 6.88
CA PHE A 46 -3.63 12.64 6.52
C PHE A 46 -3.86 11.23 7.08
N LEU A 47 -3.00 10.26 6.74
CA LEU A 47 -3.12 8.88 7.23
C LEU A 47 -3.13 8.79 8.75
N ARG A 48 -2.26 9.53 9.44
CA ARG A 48 -2.23 9.57 10.92
C ARG A 48 -3.54 10.07 11.54
N ASN A 49 -4.17 11.08 10.93
CA ASN A 49 -5.44 11.61 11.43
C ASN A 49 -6.57 10.58 11.27
N PHE A 50 -6.62 9.86 10.14
CA PHE A 50 -7.63 8.82 9.93
C PHE A 50 -7.41 7.62 10.84
N ILE A 51 -6.16 7.18 11.05
CA ILE A 51 -5.85 6.12 12.02
C ILE A 51 -6.28 6.54 13.44
N ALA A 52 -6.02 7.78 13.85
CA ALA A 52 -6.45 8.27 15.16
C ALA A 52 -7.99 8.25 15.29
N TYR A 53 -8.71 8.60 14.22
CA TYR A 53 -10.17 8.52 14.17
C TYR A 53 -10.69 7.07 14.29
N GLU A 54 -10.06 6.13 13.57
CA GLU A 54 -10.36 4.70 13.67
C GLU A 54 -10.13 4.18 15.10
N GLN A 55 -9.01 4.53 15.73
CA GLN A 55 -8.64 4.06 17.07
C GLN A 55 -9.49 4.67 18.19
N GLN A 56 -10.08 5.85 17.99
CA GLN A 56 -10.91 6.52 18.99
C GLN A 56 -12.37 6.03 18.97
N SER A 57 -12.80 5.38 17.88
CA SER A 57 -14.19 4.97 17.68
C SER A 57 -14.34 3.45 17.83
N TYR A 58 -15.12 3.01 18.81
CA TYR A 58 -15.35 1.57 19.07
C TYR A 58 -16.14 0.86 17.95
N ASP A 59 -16.80 1.61 17.06
CA ASP A 59 -17.69 1.10 16.01
C ASP A 59 -17.09 1.16 14.59
N VAL A 60 -15.82 1.57 14.43
CA VAL A 60 -15.20 1.69 13.11
C VAL A 60 -14.54 0.37 12.75
N LEU A 61 -15.32 -0.49 12.09
CA LEU A 61 -14.83 -1.72 11.46
C LEU A 61 -15.36 -1.81 10.02
N PRO A 62 -14.51 -2.19 9.05
CA PRO A 62 -13.07 -2.47 9.20
C PRO A 62 -12.23 -1.19 9.30
N THR A 63 -11.01 -1.33 9.83
CA THR A 63 -10.04 -0.23 10.01
C THR A 63 -9.21 -0.02 8.74
N TYR A 64 -9.86 0.44 7.67
CA TYR A 64 -9.27 0.58 6.34
C TYR A 64 -7.91 1.30 6.31
N PHE A 65 -7.74 2.39 7.06
CA PHE A 65 -6.51 3.16 7.05
C PHE A 65 -5.39 2.48 7.84
N SER A 66 -5.72 1.92 9.01
CA SER A 66 -4.77 1.15 9.81
C SER A 66 -4.30 -0.10 9.06
N ASP A 67 -5.22 -0.81 8.41
CA ASP A 67 -4.91 -2.02 7.63
C ASP A 67 -4.07 -1.67 6.40
N TYR A 68 -4.42 -0.60 5.68
CA TYR A 68 -3.65 -0.11 4.53
C TYR A 68 -2.23 0.30 4.92
N VAL A 69 -2.07 1.09 5.98
CA VAL A 69 -0.74 1.52 6.43
C VAL A 69 0.08 0.32 6.87
N THR A 70 -0.52 -0.63 7.60
CA THR A 70 0.16 -1.87 8.00
C THR A 70 0.61 -2.68 6.78
N PHE A 71 -0.24 -2.80 5.76
CA PHE A 71 0.09 -3.50 4.52
C PHE A 71 1.26 -2.83 3.79
N MET A 72 1.19 -1.50 3.59
CA MET A 72 2.22 -0.76 2.87
C MET A 72 3.56 -0.72 3.62
N ASP A 73 3.53 -0.67 4.96
CA ASP A 73 4.73 -0.72 5.80
C ASP A 73 5.47 -2.06 5.65
N HIS A 74 4.74 -3.18 5.61
CA HIS A 74 5.35 -4.48 5.34
C HIS A 74 5.84 -4.64 3.89
N LEU A 75 5.09 -4.08 2.93
CA LEU A 75 5.42 -4.20 1.52
C LEU A 75 6.68 -3.39 1.16
N ILE A 76 6.92 -2.27 1.84
CA ILE A 76 7.99 -1.30 1.54
C ILE A 76 8.95 -1.20 2.73
N ASP A 77 9.81 -2.21 2.88
CA ASP A 77 10.78 -2.28 3.96
C ASP A 77 12.15 -1.67 3.57
N SER A 78 12.46 -1.65 2.27
CA SER A 78 13.77 -1.25 1.75
C SER A 78 13.70 -0.36 0.51
N GLU A 79 14.83 0.27 0.17
CA GLU A 79 14.98 1.03 -1.07
C GLU A 79 14.79 0.17 -2.32
N LYS A 80 15.09 -1.14 -2.25
CA LYS A 80 14.83 -2.08 -3.35
C LYS A 80 13.34 -2.21 -3.64
N ASP A 81 12.52 -2.27 -2.59
CA ASP A 81 11.06 -2.34 -2.71
C ASP A 81 10.51 -1.07 -3.35
N VAL A 82 10.97 0.09 -2.90
CA VAL A 82 10.60 1.39 -3.48
C VAL A 82 10.95 1.43 -4.97
N ASN A 83 12.16 1.01 -5.33
CA ASN A 83 12.61 1.01 -6.73
C ASN A 83 11.82 0.03 -7.59
N LEU A 84 11.51 -1.16 -7.07
CA LEU A 84 10.67 -2.14 -7.75
C LEU A 84 9.27 -1.56 -8.01
N LEU A 85 8.61 -1.03 -7.00
CA LEU A 85 7.24 -0.50 -7.12
C LEU A 85 7.17 0.74 -8.01
N ARG A 86 8.21 1.59 -8.00
CA ARG A 86 8.37 2.71 -8.95
C ARG A 86 8.45 2.23 -10.39
N GLN A 87 9.27 1.22 -10.67
CA GLN A 87 9.38 0.64 -12.01
C GLN A 87 8.05 0.05 -12.51
N LYS A 88 7.14 -0.29 -11.59
CA LYS A 88 5.81 -0.83 -11.88
C LYS A 88 4.71 0.25 -11.90
N GLY A 89 5.07 1.53 -11.73
CA GLY A 89 4.14 2.65 -11.77
C GLY A 89 3.20 2.73 -10.56
N ILE A 90 3.57 2.11 -9.43
CA ILE A 90 2.75 2.07 -8.21
C ILE A 90 3.06 3.26 -7.29
N ILE A 91 4.31 3.74 -7.29
CA ILE A 91 4.78 4.83 -6.43
C ILE A 91 5.51 5.87 -7.28
N GLU A 92 5.27 7.15 -7.01
CA GLU A 92 6.09 8.28 -7.46
C GLU A 92 6.36 9.23 -6.27
N ASN A 93 7.35 10.12 -6.42
CA ASN A 93 7.89 10.97 -5.36
C ASN A 93 7.47 12.42 -5.49
#